data_AF-A0A7X7CUE1-F1
#
_entry.id   AF-A0A7X7CUE1-F1
#
_cell.length_a   1.000
_cell.length_b   1.000
_cell.length_c   1.000
_cell.angle_alpha   90.00
_cell.angle_beta   90.00
_cell.angle_gamma   90.00
#
_symmetry.space_group_name_H-M   'P 1'
#
loop_
_entity.id
_entity.type
_entity.pdbx_description
1 polymer ?
#
loop_
_entity_poly.entity_id
_entity_poly.type
_entity_poly.pdbx_seq_one_letter_code
_entity_poly.pdbx_strand_id
1 'polypeptide(L)'
;MNKDKVRQPVRLPRLGLGALRATFGSAPPAADRRVREPLDEAGKALLEQLAGKVSLRETARDFPHVVNRLAPHGYRPAQMVRGIDALLIDDRPDRQGFPFGVFTELSELRAFYARLLSI
;
A
#
# COMPACT_ATOMS: atom_id res chain seq x y z
N MET A 1 27.94 -65.56 13.21
CA MET A 1 28.91 -64.58 12.69
C MET A 1 28.10 -63.48 12.00
N ASN A 2 28.37 -62.21 12.33
CA ASN A 2 27.83 -60.95 11.78
C ASN A 2 26.33 -60.66 12.06
N LYS A 3 25.97 -59.82 13.03
CA LYS A 3 26.20 -58.37 13.21
C LYS A 3 25.41 -57.48 12.23
N ASP A 4 24.62 -56.59 12.84
CA ASP A 4 24.15 -55.29 12.34
C ASP A 4 23.03 -55.27 11.28
N LYS A 5 21.82 -54.94 11.75
CA LYS A 5 21.12 -53.68 11.40
C LYS A 5 19.77 -53.61 12.11
N VAL A 6 19.80 -53.11 13.35
CA VAL A 6 18.62 -52.65 14.07
C VAL A 6 18.07 -51.42 13.32
N ARG A 7 16.95 -51.58 12.61
CA ARG A 7 16.20 -50.45 12.06
C ARG A 7 15.55 -49.69 13.21
N GLN A 8 16.12 -48.55 13.58
CA GLN A 8 15.51 -47.65 14.54
C GLN A 8 14.22 -47.03 13.95
N PRO A 9 13.14 -46.88 14.73
CA PRO A 9 11.95 -46.18 14.29
C PRO A 9 12.24 -44.69 14.17
N VAL A 10 11.95 -44.14 12.99
CA VAL A 10 12.12 -42.73 12.66
C VAL A 10 11.18 -41.91 13.54
N ARG A 11 11.74 -41.14 14.49
CA ARG A 11 10.98 -40.12 15.23
C ARG A 11 10.65 -38.98 14.27
N LEU A 12 9.39 -38.87 13.87
CA LEU A 12 8.84 -37.68 13.22
C LEU A 12 8.87 -36.51 14.23
N PRO A 13 9.49 -35.37 13.92
CA PRO A 13 9.30 -34.18 14.72
C PRO A 13 7.84 -33.71 14.55
N ARG A 14 7.14 -33.54 15.68
CA ARG A 14 5.83 -32.88 15.73
C ARG A 14 6.02 -31.48 15.18
N LEU A 15 5.50 -31.24 13.98
CA LEU A 15 5.42 -29.91 13.39
C LEU A 15 4.65 -29.02 14.37
N GLY A 16 5.38 -28.10 15.00
CA GLY A 16 4.81 -27.12 15.89
C GLY A 16 3.81 -26.28 15.12
N LEU A 17 2.56 -26.28 15.59
CA LEU A 17 1.54 -25.31 15.21
C LEU A 17 1.93 -23.96 15.85
N GLY A 18 2.99 -23.35 15.31
CA GLY A 18 3.63 -22.16 15.85
C GLY A 18 3.67 -21.06 14.80
N ALA A 19 2.76 -20.10 14.96
CA ALA A 19 2.87 -18.74 14.46
C ALA A 19 3.04 -18.55 12.94
N LEU A 20 1.97 -18.81 12.18
CA LEU A 20 1.66 -17.95 11.03
C LEU A 20 1.13 -16.62 11.56
N ARG A 21 2.00 -15.85 12.23
CA ARG A 21 1.75 -14.42 12.41
C ARG A 21 2.05 -13.82 11.04
N ALA A 22 1.01 -13.68 10.23
CA ALA A 22 1.07 -12.95 8.98
C ALA A 22 1.78 -11.62 9.26
N THR A 23 3.04 -11.53 8.86
CA THR A 23 3.77 -10.28 8.76
C THR A 23 3.17 -9.57 7.56
N PHE A 24 1.95 -9.04 7.71
CA PHE A 24 1.56 -7.88 6.93
C PHE A 24 2.67 -6.87 7.21
N GLY A 25 3.43 -6.53 6.16
CA GLY A 25 4.70 -5.83 6.24
C GLY A 25 4.66 -4.78 7.34
N SER A 26 5.48 -4.98 8.37
CA SER A 26 5.76 -3.91 9.33
C SER A 26 6.08 -2.69 8.51
N ALA A 27 5.31 -1.61 8.70
CA ALA A 27 5.65 -0.31 8.15
C ALA A 27 7.16 -0.09 8.35
N PRO A 28 7.88 0.39 7.33
CA PRO A 28 9.32 0.60 7.46
C PRO A 28 9.60 1.43 8.72
N PRO A 29 10.67 1.12 9.47
CA PRO A 29 11.01 1.85 10.68
C PRO A 29 11.07 3.35 10.37
N ALA A 30 10.49 4.17 11.25
CA ALA A 30 10.27 5.61 11.08
C ALA A 30 11.52 6.47 10.79
N ALA A 31 12.70 5.84 10.68
CA ALA A 31 14.00 6.44 10.44
C ALA A 31 14.28 6.79 8.96
N ASP A 32 13.58 6.20 7.98
CA ASP A 32 13.70 6.60 6.55
C ASP A 32 12.64 7.65 6.14
N ARG A 33 12.15 8.43 7.12
CA ARG A 33 11.39 9.68 6.89
C ARG A 33 12.32 10.74 6.32
N ARG A 34 12.89 10.51 5.13
CA ARG A 34 13.57 11.56 4.35
C ARG A 34 12.53 12.66 4.14
N VAL A 35 12.70 13.76 4.89
CA VAL A 35 11.94 15.01 4.89
C VAL A 35 10.56 14.85 4.23
N ARG A 36 9.58 14.34 4.99
CA ARG A 36 8.19 14.25 4.49
C ARG A 36 7.76 15.67 4.14
N GLU A 37 7.68 15.97 2.84
CA GLU A 37 7.13 17.24 2.37
C GLU A 37 5.74 17.39 2.99
N PRO A 38 5.46 18.51 3.66
CA PRO A 38 4.16 18.69 4.30
C PRO A 38 3.05 18.71 3.23
N LEU A 39 1.84 18.36 3.67
CA LEU A 39 0.66 18.54 2.82
C LEU A 39 0.50 20.03 2.50
N ASP A 40 0.54 20.37 1.22
CA ASP A 40 0.40 21.75 0.75
C ASP A 40 -1.08 22.18 0.71
N GLU A 41 -1.33 23.46 0.41
CA GLU A 41 -2.70 23.99 0.35
C GLU A 41 -3.56 23.31 -0.72
N ALA A 42 -2.97 22.90 -1.85
CA ALA A 42 -3.70 22.21 -2.90
C ALA A 42 -4.08 20.78 -2.45
N GLY A 43 -3.16 20.09 -1.76
CA GLY A 43 -3.39 18.79 -1.13
C GLY A 43 -4.50 18.85 -0.09
N LYS A 44 -4.50 19.88 0.78
CA LYS A 44 -5.59 20.12 1.74
C LYS A 44 -6.93 20.33 1.04
N ALA A 45 -6.97 21.18 0.03
CA ALA A 45 -8.19 21.43 -0.75
C ALA A 45 -8.72 20.16 -1.44
N LEU A 46 -7.82 19.30 -1.94
CA LEU A 46 -8.21 17.99 -2.48
C LEU A 46 -8.86 17.11 -1.40
N LEU A 47 -8.30 17.04 -0.18
CA LEU A 47 -8.88 16.26 0.91
C LEU A 47 -10.26 16.77 1.30
N GLU A 48 -10.45 18.09 1.36
CA GLU A 48 -11.74 18.71 1.63
C GLU A 48 -12.77 18.40 0.53
N GLN A 49 -12.37 18.46 -0.74
CA GLN A 49 -13.24 18.11 -1.88
C GLN A 49 -13.73 16.64 -1.80
N LEU A 50 -12.86 15.75 -1.32
CA LEU A 50 -13.11 14.32 -1.19
C LEU A 50 -13.82 13.96 0.12
N ALA A 51 -13.93 14.89 1.07
CA ALA A 51 -14.54 14.64 2.37
C ALA A 51 -15.95 14.06 2.21
N GLY A 52 -16.21 12.93 2.89
CA GLY A 52 -17.47 12.19 2.79
C GLY A 52 -17.64 11.32 1.53
N LYS A 53 -16.69 11.34 0.59
CA LYS A 53 -16.72 10.53 -0.65
C LYS A 53 -15.65 9.45 -0.66
N VAL A 54 -14.41 9.80 -0.33
CA VAL A 54 -13.25 8.89 -0.26
C VAL A 54 -12.33 9.37 0.87
N SER A 55 -11.77 8.45 1.66
CA SER A 55 -10.80 8.78 2.71
C SER A 55 -9.37 8.52 2.24
N LEU A 56 -8.49 9.50 2.41
CA LEU A 56 -7.05 9.39 2.13
C LEU A 56 -6.23 9.59 3.41
N ARG A 57 -6.66 8.98 4.52
CA ARG A 57 -6.11 9.22 5.86
C ARG A 57 -4.68 8.69 5.99
N GLU A 58 -4.44 7.45 5.57
CA GLU A 58 -3.13 6.82 5.62
C GLU A 58 -2.19 7.45 4.60
N THR A 59 -2.71 7.74 3.40
CA THR A 59 -1.96 8.39 2.32
C THR A 59 -1.52 9.79 2.74
N ALA A 60 -2.40 10.62 3.30
CA ALA A 60 -2.02 11.95 3.79
C ALA A 60 -1.04 11.91 4.97
N ARG A 61 -1.14 10.89 5.85
CA ARG A 61 -0.26 10.74 7.00
C ARG A 61 1.15 10.29 6.60
N ASP A 62 1.24 9.29 5.73
CA ASP A 62 2.48 8.59 5.44
C ASP A 62 3.12 8.97 4.11
N PHE A 63 2.32 9.43 3.14
CA PHE A 63 2.73 9.81 1.79
C PHE A 63 2.11 11.17 1.36
N PRO A 64 2.29 12.27 2.12
CA PRO A 64 1.70 13.56 1.79
C PRO A 64 2.05 14.08 0.37
N HIS A 65 3.27 13.80 -0.11
CA HIS A 65 3.72 14.12 -1.47
C HIS A 65 2.85 13.45 -2.56
N VAL A 66 2.25 12.28 -2.29
CA VAL A 66 1.32 11.63 -3.22
C VAL A 66 0.04 12.46 -3.33
N VAL A 67 -0.49 12.93 -2.20
CA VAL A 67 -1.69 13.79 -2.18
C VAL A 67 -1.41 15.11 -2.89
N ASN A 68 -0.28 15.77 -2.59
CA ASN A 68 0.14 17.00 -3.26
C ASN A 68 0.26 16.79 -4.79
N ARG A 69 0.88 15.68 -5.21
CA ARG A 69 1.02 15.35 -6.64
C ARG A 69 -0.32 15.16 -7.35
N LEU A 70 -1.33 14.63 -6.68
CA LEU A 70 -2.66 14.40 -7.25
C LEU A 70 -3.56 15.64 -7.20
N ALA A 71 -3.30 16.58 -6.29
CA ALA A 71 -4.13 17.76 -6.08
C ALA A 71 -4.46 18.58 -7.34
N PRO A 72 -3.51 18.82 -8.29
CA PRO A 72 -3.82 19.53 -9.53
C PRO A 72 -4.88 18.87 -10.41
N HIS A 73 -5.17 17.58 -10.18
CA HIS A 73 -6.14 16.81 -10.96
C HIS A 73 -7.52 16.73 -10.32
N GLY A 74 -7.75 17.29 -9.13
CA GLY A 74 -8.97 17.10 -8.33
C GLY A 74 -10.29 17.34 -9.07
N TYR A 75 -10.34 18.31 -9.98
CA TYR A 75 -11.53 18.64 -10.77
C TYR A 75 -11.56 17.98 -12.16
N ARG A 76 -10.61 17.09 -12.45
CA ARG A 76 -10.39 16.50 -13.78
C ARG A 76 -10.35 14.97 -13.67
N PRO A 77 -11.52 14.30 -13.68
CA PRO A 77 -11.60 12.86 -13.42
C PRO A 77 -10.68 12.00 -14.28
N ALA A 78 -10.56 12.29 -15.59
CA ALA A 78 -9.67 11.55 -16.49
C ALA A 78 -8.18 11.71 -16.13
N GLN A 79 -7.76 12.91 -15.71
CA GLN A 79 -6.38 13.16 -15.29
C GLN A 79 -6.09 12.53 -13.94
N MET A 80 -7.06 12.53 -13.03
CA MET A 80 -6.94 11.89 -11.73
C MET A 80 -6.74 10.37 -11.86
N VAL A 81 -7.58 9.70 -12.66
CA VAL A 81 -7.43 8.25 -12.90
C VAL A 81 -6.05 7.94 -13.48
N ARG A 82 -5.59 8.69 -14.49
CA ARG A 82 -4.25 8.51 -15.06
C ARG A 82 -3.13 8.76 -14.06
N GLY A 83 -3.26 9.78 -13.22
CA GLY A 83 -2.31 10.10 -12.16
C GLY A 83 -2.19 8.97 -11.14
N ILE A 84 -3.32 8.38 -10.74
CA ILE A 84 -3.34 7.24 -9.82
C ILE A 84 -2.79 5.97 -10.48
N ASP A 85 -3.13 5.72 -11.74
CA ASP A 85 -2.57 4.59 -12.50
C ASP A 85 -1.04 4.67 -12.61
N ALA A 86 -0.51 5.87 -12.85
CA ALA A 86 0.92 6.12 -12.85
C ALA A 86 1.58 5.94 -11.47
N LEU A 87 0.80 5.92 -10.38
CA LEU A 87 1.28 5.64 -9.02
C LEU A 87 1.12 4.15 -8.65
N LEU A 88 0.16 3.43 -9.21
CA LEU A 88 -0.11 2.03 -8.88
C LEU A 88 0.61 1.05 -9.80
N ILE A 89 0.72 1.38 -11.09
CA ILE A 89 1.26 0.51 -12.15
C ILE A 89 2.78 0.70 -12.31
N ASP A 90 3.34 1.80 -11.78
CA ASP A 90 4.76 2.13 -11.61
C ASP A 90 5.77 0.95 -11.70
N ASP A 91 6.19 0.49 -12.88
CA ASP A 91 6.98 -0.75 -13.10
C ASP A 91 8.50 -0.57 -12.96
N ARG A 92 8.93 0.36 -12.09
CA ARG A 92 10.35 0.56 -11.82
C ARG A 92 10.89 -0.58 -10.94
N PRO A 93 12.04 -1.20 -11.28
CA PRO A 93 12.55 -2.40 -10.62
C PRO A 93 12.89 -2.22 -9.13
N ASP A 94 13.15 -0.98 -8.68
CA ASP A 94 13.54 -0.66 -7.30
C ASP A 94 12.36 -0.19 -6.42
N ARG A 95 11.11 -0.45 -6.83
CA ARG A 95 9.95 0.10 -6.14
C ARG A 95 9.53 -0.74 -4.93
N GLN A 96 9.47 -0.12 -3.76
CA GLN A 96 8.97 -0.75 -2.53
C GLN A 96 7.43 -0.90 -2.48
N GLY A 97 6.73 -0.47 -3.53
CA GLY A 97 5.26 -0.43 -3.56
C GLY A 97 4.66 0.51 -2.50
N PHE A 98 3.35 0.43 -2.31
CA PHE A 98 2.66 1.10 -1.21
C PHE A 98 2.26 0.08 -0.14
N PRO A 99 2.26 0.45 1.15
CA PRO A 99 1.60 -0.32 2.18
C PRO A 99 0.13 -0.57 1.84
N PHE A 100 -0.43 -1.68 2.32
CA PHE A 100 -1.77 -2.12 1.95
C PHE A 100 -2.87 -1.05 2.16
N GLY A 101 -2.83 -0.31 3.27
CA GLY A 101 -3.82 0.73 3.55
C GLY A 101 -3.77 1.86 2.52
N VAL A 102 -2.57 2.36 2.19
CA VAL A 102 -2.36 3.37 1.16
C VAL A 102 -2.76 2.87 -0.23
N PHE A 103 -2.42 1.62 -0.55
CA PHE A 103 -2.85 1.00 -1.81
C PHE A 103 -4.38 0.92 -1.92
N THR A 104 -5.06 0.58 -0.83
CA THR A 104 -6.53 0.49 -0.76
C THR A 104 -7.16 1.86 -0.97
N GLU A 105 -6.72 2.88 -0.25
CA GLU A 105 -7.21 4.27 -0.38
C GLU A 105 -7.05 4.80 -1.81
N LEU A 106 -5.89 4.58 -2.44
CA LEU A 106 -5.65 4.98 -3.84
C LEU A 106 -6.54 4.22 -4.82
N SER A 107 -6.80 2.94 -4.57
CA SER A 107 -7.69 2.11 -5.40
C SER A 107 -9.15 2.57 -5.31
N GLU A 108 -9.62 2.91 -4.10
CA GLU A 108 -10.95 3.48 -3.88
C GLU A 108 -11.10 4.84 -4.56
N LEU A 109 -10.08 5.70 -4.45
CA LEU A 109 -10.04 7.00 -5.12
C LEU A 109 -10.14 6.84 -6.64
N ARG A 110 -9.38 5.91 -7.21
CA ARG A 110 -9.43 5.59 -8.64
C ARG A 110 -10.82 5.14 -9.06
N ALA A 111 -11.43 4.22 -8.31
CA ALA A 111 -12.76 3.71 -8.59
C ALA A 111 -13.82 4.81 -8.53
N PHE A 112 -13.73 5.73 -7.56
CA PHE A 112 -14.61 6.88 -7.45
C PHE A 112 -14.55 7.76 -8.71
N TYR A 113 -13.35 8.17 -9.16
CA TYR A 113 -13.22 9.00 -10.35
C TYR A 113 -13.55 8.26 -11.66
N ALA A 114 -13.29 6.95 -11.74
CA ALA A 114 -13.69 6.14 -12.90
C ALA A 114 -15.22 6.10 -13.07
N ARG A 115 -15.98 6.03 -11.96
CA ARG A 115 -17.45 6.10 -12.00
C ARG A 115 -17.93 7.45 -12.55
N LEU A 116 -17.27 8.56 -12.19
CA LEU A 116 -17.61 9.89 -12.72
C LEU A 116 -17.41 10.03 -14.24
N LEU A 117 -16.53 9.22 -14.83
CA LEU A 117 -16.29 9.19 -16.28
C LEU A 117 -17.26 8.29 -17.05
N SER A 118 -17.98 7.40 -16.35
CA SER A 118 -18.89 6.43 -16.95
C SER A 118 -20.33 6.96 -17.05
N ILE A 119 -20.54 8.24 -16.74
CA ILE A 119 -21.80 8.99 -16.82
C ILE A 119 -21.77 9.81 -18.10
#